data_AF-H9FF05-F1
#
_entry.id   AF-H9FF05-F1
#
_cell.length_a   1.000
_cell.length_b   1.000
_cell.length_c   1.000
_cell.angle_alpha   90.00
_cell.angle_beta   90.00
_cell.angle_gamma   90.00
#
_symmetry.space_group_name_H-M   'P 1'
#
loop_
_entity.id
_entity.type
_entity.pdbx_description
1 polymer ?
#
loop_
_entity_poly.entity_id
_entity_poly.type
_entity_poly.pdbx_seq_one_letter_code
_entity_poly.pdbx_strand_id
1 'polypeptide(L)'
;QFRENVLRNLADKAFDRPICEALLDQRFFNGIGNYLRAEILYRLKIPPFEKARSVLEALQQRRPSLKLTLSQKIKAKLQNPDLLELCHSVPKEVVQLGGRGYGSESGEEDFAAFRAWLRCYGM
;
A
#
# COMPACT_ATOMS: atom_id res chain seq x y z
N GLN A 1 1.58 -2.75 14.28
CA GLN A 1 3.05 -2.57 14.32
C GLN A 1 3.59 -1.81 13.11
N PHE A 2 3.38 -2.26 11.86
CA PHE A 2 3.86 -1.54 10.64
C PHE A 2 3.45 -0.06 10.58
N ARG A 3 2.15 0.24 10.59
CA ARG A 3 1.64 1.63 10.47
C ARG A 3 2.24 2.57 11.51
N GLU A 4 2.31 2.12 12.76
CA GLU A 4 2.85 2.92 13.87
C GLU A 4 4.35 3.15 13.71
N ASN A 5 5.11 2.16 13.22
CA ASN A 5 6.53 2.30 12.95
C ASN A 5 6.80 3.39 11.90
N VAL A 6 6.01 3.43 10.83
CA VAL A 6 6.14 4.48 9.79
C VAL A 6 5.78 5.85 10.35
N LEU A 7 4.62 5.97 11.00
CA LEU A 7 4.14 7.26 11.51
C LEU A 7 5.02 7.85 12.61
N ARG A 8 5.62 7.01 13.47
CA ARG A 8 6.52 7.48 14.54
C ARG A 8 7.86 8.00 14.00
N ASN A 9 8.30 7.49 12.86
CA ASN A 9 9.62 7.78 12.30
C ASN A 9 9.58 8.69 11.07
N LEU A 10 8.49 9.44 10.82
CA LEU A 10 8.37 10.33 9.66
C LEU A 10 9.47 11.39 9.56
N ALA A 11 10.13 11.72 10.67
CA ALA A 11 11.28 12.62 10.69
C ALA A 11 12.57 11.99 10.13
N ASP A 12 12.61 10.67 9.89
CA ASP A 12 13.76 10.00 9.26
C ASP A 12 13.98 10.51 7.83
N LYS A 13 15.26 10.58 7.44
CA LYS A 13 15.71 11.00 6.10
C LYS A 13 15.17 10.12 4.97
N ALA A 14 14.75 8.89 5.25
CA ALA A 14 14.09 8.03 4.28
C ALA A 14 12.85 8.69 3.68
N PHE A 15 12.14 9.49 4.47
CA PHE A 15 10.92 10.19 4.05
C PHE A 15 11.17 11.54 3.37
N ASP A 16 12.43 11.96 3.25
CA ASP A 16 12.82 13.08 2.38
C ASP A 16 12.92 12.69 0.91
N ARG A 17 13.02 11.39 0.63
CA ARG A 17 13.07 10.84 -0.73
C ARG A 17 11.67 10.85 -1.39
N PRO A 18 11.63 10.71 -2.72
CA PRO A 18 10.40 10.37 -3.45
C PRO A 18 9.63 9.20 -2.82
N ILE A 19 8.29 9.26 -2.81
CA ILE A 19 7.45 8.22 -2.22
C ILE A 19 7.68 6.86 -2.89
N CYS A 20 7.92 6.82 -4.20
CA CYS A 20 8.22 5.57 -4.90
C CYS A 20 9.53 4.90 -4.45
N GLU A 21 10.49 5.68 -3.95
CA GLU A 21 11.76 5.19 -3.39
C GLU A 21 11.58 4.78 -1.92
N ALA A 22 10.91 5.62 -1.13
CA ALA A 22 10.63 5.35 0.27
C ALA A 22 9.83 4.04 0.45
N LEU A 23 8.89 3.74 -0.45
CA LEU A 23 8.12 2.49 -0.46
C LEU A 23 8.98 1.22 -0.64
N LEU A 24 10.21 1.32 -1.14
CA LEU A 24 11.13 0.18 -1.26
C LEU A 24 12.06 0.03 -0.06
N ASP A 25 12.05 0.98 0.89
CA ASP A 25 12.89 0.90 2.08
C ASP A 25 12.34 -0.14 3.06
N GLN A 26 12.98 -1.31 3.11
CA GLN A 26 12.53 -2.45 3.91
C GLN A 26 12.62 -2.21 5.42
N ARG A 27 13.28 -1.13 5.88
CA ARG A 27 13.22 -0.71 7.30
C ARG A 27 11.82 -0.24 7.70
N PHE A 28 11.08 0.29 6.74
CA PHE A 28 9.75 0.85 6.94
C PHE A 28 8.65 0.03 6.24
N PHE A 29 8.85 -0.32 4.97
CA PHE A 29 7.87 -1.00 4.10
C PHE A 29 8.31 -2.42 3.74
N ASN A 30 8.64 -3.21 4.76
CA ASN A 30 9.07 -4.59 4.55
C ASN A 30 8.02 -5.42 3.79
N GLY A 31 8.44 -6.05 2.70
CA GLY A 31 7.57 -6.84 1.81
C GLY A 31 7.00 -6.05 0.62
N ILE A 32 7.19 -4.72 0.56
CA ILE A 32 6.80 -3.93 -0.61
C ILE A 32 7.92 -3.95 -1.65
N GLY A 33 7.59 -4.50 -2.82
CA GLY A 33 8.47 -4.57 -3.98
C GLY A 33 8.05 -3.65 -5.12
N ASN A 34 8.72 -3.80 -6.27
CA ASN A 34 8.58 -2.89 -7.42
C ASN A 34 7.16 -2.87 -8.03
N TYR A 35 6.54 -4.04 -8.22
CA TYR A 35 5.18 -4.10 -8.76
C TYR A 35 4.16 -3.56 -7.74
N LEU A 36 4.33 -3.87 -6.46
CA LEU A 36 3.43 -3.41 -5.39
C LEU A 36 3.44 -1.89 -5.25
N ARG A 37 4.61 -1.24 -5.27
CA ARG A 37 4.64 0.23 -5.17
C ARG A 37 3.88 0.90 -6.32
N ALA A 38 3.97 0.35 -7.54
CA ALA A 38 3.26 0.88 -8.70
C ALA A 38 1.75 0.73 -8.51
N GLU A 39 1.31 -0.46 -8.13
CA GLU A 39 -0.09 -0.80 -7.87
C GLU A 39 -0.71 0.01 -6.73
N ILE A 40 0.05 0.28 -5.66
CA ILE A 40 -0.39 1.05 -4.51
C ILE A 40 -0.53 2.54 -4.87
N LEU A 41 0.50 3.13 -5.49
CA LEU A 41 0.48 4.54 -5.88
C LEU A 41 -0.60 4.81 -6.95
N TYR A 42 -0.79 3.88 -7.87
CA TYR A 42 -1.80 3.98 -8.93
C TYR A 42 -3.24 3.99 -8.39
N ARG A 43 -3.54 3.19 -7.35
CA ARG A 43 -4.87 3.15 -6.71
C ARG A 43 -5.24 4.50 -6.07
N LEU A 44 -4.26 5.23 -5.53
CA LEU A 44 -4.47 6.53 -4.90
C LEU A 44 -4.17 7.73 -5.81
N LYS A 45 -3.72 7.49 -7.05
CA LYS A 45 -3.28 8.53 -7.99
C LYS A 45 -2.22 9.47 -7.38
N ILE A 46 -1.35 8.92 -6.54
CA ILE A 46 -0.23 9.67 -5.95
C ILE A 46 0.91 9.71 -6.97
N PRO A 47 1.42 10.89 -7.36
CA PRO A 47 2.58 10.96 -8.24
C PRO A 47 3.81 10.33 -7.57
N PRO A 48 4.56 9.47 -8.28
CA PRO A 48 5.62 8.65 -7.68
C PRO A 48 6.79 9.49 -7.13
N PHE A 49 7.01 10.68 -7.69
CA PHE A 49 8.09 11.58 -7.32
C PHE A 49 7.71 12.63 -6.26
N GLU A 50 6.49 12.55 -5.70
CA GLU A 50 6.11 13.36 -4.55
C GLU A 50 6.96 13.02 -3.32
N LYS A 51 7.25 14.04 -2.50
CA LYS A 51 8.02 13.85 -1.27
C LYS A 51 7.25 12.94 -0.32
N ALA A 52 7.89 11.85 0.14
CA ALA A 52 7.22 10.82 0.92
C ALA A 52 6.61 11.35 2.22
N ARG A 53 7.32 12.22 2.94
CA ARG A 53 6.82 12.85 4.17
C ARG A 53 5.53 13.63 3.93
N SER A 54 5.48 14.44 2.88
CA SER A 54 4.29 15.25 2.54
C SER A 54 3.08 14.38 2.26
N VAL A 55 3.26 13.27 1.54
CA VAL A 55 2.20 12.28 1.29
C VAL A 55 1.70 11.67 2.60
N LEU A 56 2.60 11.26 3.49
CA LEU A 56 2.26 10.55 4.74
C LEU A 56 1.67 11.48 5.82
N GLU A 57 2.13 12.72 5.92
CA GLU A 57 1.60 13.73 6.86
C GLU A 57 0.15 14.09 6.52
N ALA A 58 -0.18 14.21 5.23
CA ALA A 58 -1.57 14.44 4.79
C ALA A 58 -2.53 13.33 5.27
N LEU A 59 -2.02 12.10 5.46
CA LEU A 59 -2.80 10.97 5.98
C LEU A 59 -2.99 11.04 7.49
N GLN A 60 -2.04 11.64 8.22
CA GLN A 60 -2.16 11.85 9.67
C GLN A 60 -3.28 12.84 10.01
N GLN A 61 -3.47 13.86 9.16
CA GLN A 61 -4.52 14.87 9.30
C GLN A 61 -5.92 14.33 8.97
N ARG A 62 -6.03 13.22 8.22
CA ARG A 62 -7.29 12.53 7.94
C ARG A 62 -7.77 11.62 9.07
N ARG A 63 -7.17 11.67 10.26
CA ARG A 63 -7.70 10.92 11.40
C ARG A 63 -9.14 11.39 11.69
N PRO A 64 -10.14 10.49 11.61
CA PRO A 64 -11.51 10.84 11.94
C PRO A 64 -11.52 11.40 13.36
N SER A 65 -12.12 12.58 13.52
CA SER A 65 -12.32 13.21 14.81
C SER A 65 -12.85 12.19 15.82
N LEU A 66 -12.44 12.31 17.09
CA LEU A 66 -12.82 11.42 18.19
C LEU A 66 -14.35 11.23 18.34
N LYS A 67 -15.16 12.04 17.64
CA LYS A 67 -16.63 12.04 17.64
C LYS A 67 -17.28 10.99 16.72
N LEU A 68 -16.55 10.26 15.88
CA LEU A 68 -17.15 9.23 15.01
C LEU A 68 -17.31 7.87 15.71
N THR A 69 -18.49 7.26 15.55
CA THR A 69 -18.78 5.91 16.06
C THR A 69 -17.98 4.85 15.31
N LEU A 70 -17.82 3.66 15.89
CA LEU A 70 -17.05 2.58 15.27
C LEU A 70 -17.56 2.23 13.87
N SER A 71 -18.88 2.14 13.68
CA SER A 71 -19.50 1.86 12.38
C SER A 71 -19.23 2.95 11.33
N GLN A 72 -19.23 4.23 11.74
CA GLN A 72 -18.90 5.33 10.85
C GLN A 72 -17.42 5.33 10.45
N LYS A 73 -16.53 5.00 11.39
CA LYS A 73 -15.08 4.86 11.11
C LYS A 73 -14.81 3.71 10.13
N ILE A 74 -15.48 2.57 10.32
CA ILE A 74 -15.37 1.43 9.40
C ILE A 74 -15.85 1.82 8.00
N LYS A 75 -17.04 2.45 7.90
CA LYS A 75 -17.59 2.89 6.61
C LYS A 75 -16.67 3.90 5.90
N ALA A 76 -16.12 4.87 6.63
CA ALA A 76 -15.23 5.89 6.07
C ALA A 76 -13.90 5.29 5.57
N LYS A 77 -13.28 4.40 6.37
CA LYS A 77 -12.04 3.72 5.97
C LYS A 77 -12.23 2.78 4.79
N LEU A 78 -13.38 2.10 4.72
CA LEU A 78 -13.69 1.20 3.60
C LEU A 78 -13.85 1.97 2.28
N GLN A 79 -14.39 3.19 2.33
CA GLN A 79 -14.61 4.00 1.14
C GLN A 79 -13.36 4.76 0.69
N ASN A 80 -12.50 5.18 1.62
CA ASN A 80 -11.32 5.99 1.33
C ASN A 80 -10.09 5.43 2.06
N PRO A 81 -9.54 4.30 1.60
CA PRO A 81 -8.34 3.73 2.20
C PRO A 81 -7.14 4.67 2.04
N ASP A 82 -6.30 4.75 3.06
CA ASP A 82 -5.05 5.51 2.98
C ASP A 82 -3.88 4.68 2.43
N LEU A 83 -2.75 5.34 2.14
CA LEU A 83 -1.56 4.68 1.57
C LEU A 83 -1.08 3.50 2.42
N LEU A 84 -1.07 3.65 3.75
CA LEU A 84 -0.58 2.62 4.65
C LEU A 84 -1.56 1.46 4.78
N GLU A 85 -2.86 1.73 4.64
CA GLU A 85 -3.88 0.69 4.52
C GLU A 85 -3.71 -0.11 3.22
N LEU A 86 -3.44 0.56 2.10
CA LEU A 86 -3.17 -0.11 0.82
C LEU A 86 -1.85 -0.91 0.83
N CYS A 87 -0.84 -0.47 1.57
CA CYS A 87 0.38 -1.26 1.78
C CYS A 87 0.10 -2.62 2.44
N HIS A 88 -1.05 -2.79 3.10
CA HIS A 88 -1.48 -4.07 3.65
C HIS A 88 -2.52 -4.78 2.78
N SER A 89 -3.53 -4.07 2.28
CA SER A 89 -4.63 -4.70 1.54
C SER A 89 -4.22 -5.16 0.14
N VAL A 90 -3.38 -4.40 -0.57
CA VAL A 90 -2.98 -4.72 -1.95
C VAL A 90 -2.17 -6.02 -2.03
N PRO A 91 -1.13 -6.25 -1.19
CA PRO A 91 -0.47 -7.55 -1.17
C PRO A 91 -1.40 -8.69 -0.74
N LYS A 92 -2.37 -8.41 0.16
CA LYS A 92 -3.33 -9.41 0.61
C LYS A 92 -4.26 -9.87 -0.52
N GLU A 93 -4.64 -9.00 -1.45
CA GLU A 93 -5.35 -9.37 -2.68
C GLU A 93 -4.56 -10.43 -3.47
N VAL A 94 -3.24 -10.24 -3.62
CA VAL A 94 -2.36 -11.18 -4.34
C VAL A 94 -2.27 -12.53 -3.62
N VAL A 95 -2.17 -12.53 -2.29
CA VAL A 95 -2.17 -13.78 -1.49
C VAL A 95 -3.49 -14.53 -1.66
N GLN A 96 -4.62 -13.82 -1.73
CA GLN A 96 -5.92 -14.44 -1.95
C GLN A 96 -6.08 -14.96 -3.39
N LEU A 97 -5.45 -14.30 -4.35
CA LEU A 97 -5.46 -14.70 -5.75
C LEU A 97 -4.60 -15.95 -6.02
N GLY A 98 -3.42 -16.04 -5.39
CA GLY A 98 -2.50 -17.18 -5.55
C GLY A 98 -2.92 -18.46 -4.82
N GLY A 99 -3.94 -18.40 -3.95
CA GLY A 99 -4.57 -19.56 -3.32
C GLY A 99 -3.58 -20.61 -2.77
N ARG A 100 -3.67 -21.84 -3.28
CA ARG A 100 -2.79 -22.98 -2.98
C ARG A 100 -1.79 -23.30 -4.11
N GLY A 101 -1.66 -22.43 -5.11
CA GLY A 101 -0.96 -22.69 -6.38
C GLY A 101 0.56 -22.69 -6.30
N TYR A 102 1.14 -22.21 -5.19
CA TYR A 102 2.60 -22.17 -5.04
C TYR A 102 3.16 -23.58 -4.88
N GLY A 103 3.81 -24.10 -5.92
CA GLY A 103 4.40 -25.44 -5.96
C GLY A 103 3.57 -26.51 -6.68
N SER A 104 2.44 -26.14 -7.30
CA SER A 104 1.65 -27.02 -8.18
C SER A 104 1.90 -26.74 -9.67
N GLU A 105 1.37 -27.60 -10.54
CA GLU A 105 1.43 -27.47 -12.00
C GLU A 105 0.58 -26.31 -12.57
N SER A 106 -0.14 -25.57 -11.72
CA SER A 106 -1.05 -24.46 -12.08
C SER A 106 -0.39 -23.13 -12.42
N GLY A 107 0.96 -23.09 -12.52
CA GLY A 107 1.72 -21.83 -12.61
C GLY A 107 1.34 -20.91 -13.78
N GLU A 108 0.92 -21.46 -14.92
CA GLU A 108 0.46 -20.69 -16.09
C GLU A 108 -0.87 -19.96 -15.82
N GLU A 109 -1.85 -20.65 -15.21
CA GLU A 109 -3.15 -20.07 -14.85
C GLU A 109 -2.99 -19.01 -13.74
N ASP A 110 -2.18 -19.31 -12.73
CA ASP A 110 -1.88 -18.39 -11.63
C ASP A 110 -1.22 -17.11 -12.15
N PHE A 111 -0.31 -17.22 -13.13
CA PHE A 111 0.33 -16.06 -13.74
C PHE A 111 -0.63 -15.26 -14.62
N ALA A 112 -1.54 -15.91 -15.35
CA ALA A 112 -2.57 -15.23 -16.13
C ALA A 112 -3.52 -14.42 -15.22
N ALA A 113 -3.95 -15.01 -14.11
CA ALA A 113 -4.77 -14.32 -13.11
C ALA A 113 -4.02 -13.14 -12.48
N PHE A 114 -2.73 -13.32 -12.16
CA PHE A 114 -1.90 -12.24 -11.63
C PHE A 114 -1.74 -11.10 -12.64
N ARG A 115 -1.48 -11.40 -13.93
CA ARG A 115 -1.42 -10.37 -14.98
C ARG A 115 -2.73 -9.61 -15.13
N ALA A 116 -3.88 -10.30 -15.07
CA ALA A 116 -5.19 -9.65 -15.12
C ALA A 116 -5.48 -8.77 -13.89
N TRP A 117 -4.84 -9.05 -12.75
CA TRP A 117 -4.96 -8.25 -11.53
C TRP A 117 -4.16 -6.94 -11.59
N LEU A 118 -3.03 -6.90 -12.31
CA LEU A 118 -2.22 -5.70 -12.47
C LEU A 118 -2.99 -4.59 -13.20
N ARG A 119 -2.82 -3.35 -12.73
CA ARG A 119 -3.50 -2.17 -13.29
C ARG A 119 -2.54 -1.09 -13.76
N CYS A 120 -1.27 -1.17 -13.38
CA CYS A 120 -0.27 -0.17 -13.67
C CYS A 120 1.10 -0.78 -14.02
N TYR A 121 1.55 -1.80 -13.30
CA TYR A 121 2.89 -2.33 -13.51
C TYR A 121 2.99 -3.11 -14.83
N GLY A 122 3.79 -2.61 -15.77
CA GLY A 122 4.04 -3.29 -17.05
C GLY A 122 2.83 -3.35 -18.00
N MET A 123 1.82 -2.51 -17.75
CA MET A 123 0.68 -2.26 -18.64
C MET A 123 1.04 -1.26 -19.74
#